data_AF-A0A7V9AVC9-F1
#
_entry.id   AF-A0A7V9AVC9-F1
#
_cell.length_a   1.000
_cell.length_b   1.000
_cell.length_c   1.000
_cell.angle_alpha   90.00
_cell.angle_beta   90.00
_cell.angle_gamma   90.00
#
_symmetry.space_group_name_H-M   'P 1'
#
loop_
_entity.id
_entity.type
_entity.pdbx_description
1 polymer ?
#
loop_
_entity_poly.entity_id
_entity_poly.type
_entity_poly.pdbx_seq_one_letter_code
_entity_poly.pdbx_strand_id
1 'polypeptide(L)'
;MMAVRTGNPTSALLSLPHGASGVDLPQLETEPGTQGGDAPVIRMVNLVLMSAIHQGASDVHFEPYETEFRVRFRIDGILHSVMSPPMKFKDAIGSRLKIMAKLDIAEKRLPQDGRIKIRFLEQGNAKEIDFRVSCLPTLFGEKIVLRLLDRATLMLDMSSLGFEPAALARFEAAIARPWGMVLVTGPTGSGKTNTLYSSICRINTTETNIMTAEDPVEFNLPGVNQLQVRESIGLTFAAALRSFLRQDPNVILVGEIRDVETAEIAVKAALTGHLVLSTLHTNDAPGTVNRLMNMGIEPFLVAGSVSLICAQRLVRRICVECAVDHALSRQALLEAGFEAHDASMAVPRRGTGCDRCKHTGYRGRIGLYEVMEITDSVRELILAGASPQELRHRAIEEGMVTLRRSGLQKVADGVTTLEEVARETVK
;
A
#
# COMPACT_ATOMS: atom_id res chain seq x y z
N MET A 1 -7.26 -69.50 12.62
CA MET A 1 -8.00 -68.43 11.91
C MET A 1 -7.99 -67.18 12.78
N MET A 2 -7.95 -66.01 12.15
CA MET A 2 -7.95 -64.65 12.72
C MET A 2 -6.61 -64.07 13.19
N ALA A 3 -5.95 -63.38 12.26
CA ALA A 3 -4.93 -62.37 12.49
C ALA A 3 -5.58 -61.00 12.75
N VAL A 4 -5.18 -60.32 13.81
CA VAL A 4 -5.55 -58.94 14.13
C VAL A 4 -4.65 -58.00 13.32
N ARG A 5 -5.24 -57.20 12.42
CA ARG A 5 -4.54 -56.16 11.64
C ARG A 5 -4.36 -54.90 12.48
N THR A 6 -3.13 -54.45 12.63
CA THR A 6 -2.75 -53.14 13.16
C THR A 6 -2.94 -52.06 12.09
N GLY A 7 -3.76 -51.04 12.38
CA GLY A 7 -3.97 -49.88 11.52
C GLY A 7 -2.91 -48.80 11.75
N ASN A 8 -2.36 -48.27 10.67
CA ASN A 8 -1.35 -47.21 10.62
C ASN A 8 -1.99 -45.82 10.92
N PRO A 9 -1.48 -45.00 11.86
CA PRO A 9 -2.15 -43.75 12.29
C PRO A 9 -1.94 -42.52 11.37
N THR A 10 -1.61 -42.71 10.10
CA THR A 10 -1.22 -41.62 9.18
C THR A 10 -2.34 -40.99 8.35
N SER A 11 -3.61 -41.37 8.52
CA SER A 11 -4.70 -40.95 7.61
C SER A 11 -5.61 -39.80 8.09
N ALA A 12 -5.34 -39.15 9.23
CA ALA A 12 -6.33 -38.27 9.87
C ALA A 12 -6.03 -36.74 9.86
N LEU A 13 -5.15 -36.22 9.00
CA LEU A 13 -4.64 -34.83 9.14
C LEU A 13 -4.89 -33.86 7.97
N LEU A 14 -5.85 -34.12 7.09
CA LEU A 14 -6.20 -33.20 6.00
C LEU A 14 -7.73 -33.06 5.87
N SER A 15 -8.37 -32.36 6.80
CA SER A 15 -9.66 -31.72 6.51
C SER A 15 -9.40 -30.36 5.89
N LEU A 16 -9.34 -30.35 4.55
CA LEU A 16 -9.35 -29.13 3.74
C LEU A 16 -10.68 -28.37 3.98
N PRO A 17 -10.69 -27.02 3.91
CA PRO A 17 -11.95 -26.28 3.83
C PRO A 17 -12.73 -26.76 2.59
N HIS A 18 -14.04 -26.99 2.78
CA HIS A 18 -14.94 -27.45 1.72
C HIS A 18 -14.91 -26.44 0.56
N GLY A 19 -14.41 -26.86 -0.60
CA GLY A 19 -14.32 -26.03 -1.81
C GLY A 19 -13.04 -26.20 -2.66
N ALA A 20 -12.05 -26.98 -2.23
CA ALA A 20 -10.75 -27.09 -2.94
C ALA A 20 -10.53 -28.44 -3.66
N SER A 21 -11.57 -29.15 -4.08
CA SER A 21 -11.43 -30.34 -4.93
C SER A 21 -11.42 -29.93 -6.40
N GLY A 22 -10.25 -29.54 -6.93
CA GLY A 22 -10.09 -29.32 -8.38
C GLY A 22 -9.19 -28.16 -8.82
N VAL A 23 -8.35 -27.60 -7.94
CA VAL A 23 -7.37 -26.59 -8.37
C VAL A 23 -6.04 -27.30 -8.64
N ASP A 24 -5.69 -27.47 -9.92
CA ASP A 24 -4.33 -27.83 -10.32
C ASP A 24 -3.38 -26.71 -9.85
N LEU A 25 -2.71 -26.94 -8.72
CA LEU A 25 -1.72 -26.03 -8.19
C LEU A 25 -0.46 -26.12 -9.07
N PRO A 26 0.08 -24.98 -9.55
CA PRO A 26 1.34 -24.97 -10.27
C PRO A 26 2.44 -25.62 -9.42
N GLN A 27 3.19 -26.55 -10.02
CA GLN A 27 4.34 -27.15 -9.35
C GLN A 27 5.43 -26.07 -9.21
N LEU A 28 5.76 -25.72 -7.98
CA LEU A 28 6.94 -24.93 -7.66
C LEU A 28 8.18 -25.78 -7.96
N GLU A 29 9.17 -25.20 -8.65
CA GLU A 29 10.46 -25.87 -8.87
C GLU A 29 11.05 -26.28 -7.51
N THR A 30 11.21 -27.59 -7.30
CA THR A 30 11.79 -28.14 -6.08
C THR A 30 13.31 -28.06 -6.14
N GLU A 31 13.93 -27.38 -5.18
CA GLU A 31 15.38 -27.49 -4.97
C GLU A 31 15.75 -28.93 -4.47
N PRO A 32 16.88 -29.50 -4.93
CA PRO A 32 17.30 -30.84 -4.52
C PRO A 32 17.91 -30.83 -3.10
N GLY A 33 17.38 -31.63 -2.17
CA GLY A 33 18.06 -31.92 -0.90
C GLY A 33 17.24 -32.20 0.38
N THR A 34 15.96 -32.57 0.31
CA THR A 34 15.12 -32.69 1.53
C THR A 34 15.09 -34.10 2.14
N GLN A 35 15.56 -34.25 3.39
CA GLN A 35 15.41 -35.46 4.20
C GLN A 35 13.98 -35.60 4.78
N GLY A 36 13.56 -36.85 5.05
CA GLY A 36 12.17 -37.33 5.16
C GLY A 36 11.25 -36.80 6.28
N GLY A 37 11.60 -35.74 6.99
CA GLY A 37 10.73 -35.05 7.96
C GLY A 37 10.20 -33.70 7.47
N ASP A 38 10.87 -33.07 6.50
CA ASP A 38 10.58 -31.69 6.06
C ASP A 38 9.47 -31.61 4.99
N ALA A 39 9.16 -32.74 4.34
CA ALA A 39 8.20 -32.79 3.23
C ALA A 39 6.78 -32.27 3.56
N PRO A 40 6.20 -32.44 4.76
CA PRO A 40 4.91 -31.86 5.11
C PRO A 40 4.98 -30.35 5.33
N VAL A 41 6.04 -29.86 6.00
CA VAL A 41 6.20 -28.44 6.32
C VAL A 41 6.47 -27.63 5.05
N ILE A 42 7.33 -28.12 4.17
CA ILE A 42 7.62 -27.49 2.88
C ILE A 42 6.35 -27.37 2.03
N ARG A 43 5.58 -28.46 1.92
CA ARG A 43 4.30 -28.44 1.18
C ARG A 43 3.32 -27.46 1.79
N MET A 44 3.23 -27.38 3.11
CA MET A 44 2.33 -26.45 3.78
C MET A 44 2.73 -24.99 3.55
N VAL A 45 4.01 -24.64 3.70
CA VAL A 45 4.50 -23.29 3.42
C VAL A 45 4.21 -22.91 1.97
N ASN A 46 4.55 -23.78 1.02
CA ASN A 46 4.27 -23.57 -0.40
C ASN A 46 2.77 -23.36 -0.67
N LEU A 47 1.90 -24.18 -0.08
CA LEU A 47 0.45 -24.05 -0.20
C LEU A 47 -0.03 -22.70 0.35
N VAL A 48 0.47 -22.27 1.50
CA VAL A 48 0.11 -20.99 2.12
C VAL A 48 0.52 -19.82 1.20
N LEU A 49 1.73 -19.85 0.64
CA LEU A 49 2.22 -18.78 -0.24
C LEU A 49 1.44 -18.72 -1.55
N MET A 50 1.19 -19.86 -2.19
CA MET A 50 0.37 -19.92 -3.41
C MET A 50 -1.08 -19.50 -3.14
N SER A 51 -1.64 -19.92 -2.00
CA SER A 51 -2.98 -19.51 -1.58
C SER A 51 -3.03 -18.00 -1.34
N ALA A 52 -2.02 -17.40 -0.71
CA ALA A 52 -1.94 -15.95 -0.52
C ALA A 52 -1.94 -15.19 -1.86
N ILE A 53 -1.19 -15.67 -2.85
CA ILE A 53 -1.13 -15.11 -4.21
C ILE A 53 -2.51 -15.19 -4.89
N HIS A 54 -3.09 -16.38 -5.00
CA HIS A 54 -4.39 -16.58 -5.65
C HIS A 54 -5.52 -15.80 -4.96
N GLN A 55 -5.40 -15.62 -3.65
CA GLN A 55 -6.36 -14.88 -2.85
C GLN A 55 -6.18 -13.35 -2.90
N GLY A 56 -5.15 -12.85 -3.58
CA GLY A 56 -4.84 -11.42 -3.67
C GLY A 56 -4.43 -10.80 -2.34
N ALA A 57 -3.76 -11.56 -1.48
CA ALA A 57 -3.27 -11.06 -0.20
C ALA A 57 -2.09 -10.10 -0.40
N SER A 58 -2.07 -9.03 0.39
CA SER A 58 -0.97 -8.05 0.45
C SER A 58 0.13 -8.45 1.44
N ASP A 59 -0.24 -9.07 2.56
CA ASP A 59 0.68 -9.59 3.55
C ASP A 59 0.22 -10.98 4.04
N VAL A 60 1.18 -11.84 4.39
CA VAL A 60 0.99 -13.12 5.08
C VAL A 60 1.64 -13.03 6.45
N HIS A 61 0.87 -13.30 7.50
CA HIS A 61 1.31 -13.22 8.89
C HIS A 61 1.33 -14.62 9.51
N PHE A 62 2.50 -15.06 9.98
CA PHE A 62 2.71 -16.24 10.80
C PHE A 62 2.94 -15.79 12.25
N GLU A 63 2.04 -16.13 13.17
CA GLU A 63 2.02 -15.57 14.53
C GLU A 63 1.97 -16.69 15.57
N PRO A 64 3.05 -16.90 16.35
CA PRO A 64 3.05 -17.78 17.51
C PRO A 64 2.56 -17.07 18.76
N TYR A 65 1.72 -17.76 19.52
CA TYR A 65 1.26 -17.41 20.85
C TYR A 65 1.59 -18.54 21.82
N GLU A 66 1.13 -18.43 23.07
CA GLU A 66 1.40 -19.39 24.13
C GLU A 66 0.89 -20.80 23.77
N THR A 67 -0.35 -20.89 23.29
CA THR A 67 -1.04 -22.16 23.01
C THR A 67 -1.52 -22.29 21.56
N GLU A 68 -1.49 -21.21 20.78
CA GLU A 68 -1.94 -21.19 19.39
C GLU A 68 -0.85 -20.69 18.44
N PHE A 69 -0.83 -21.27 17.23
CA PHE A 69 -0.07 -20.74 16.11
C PHE A 69 -1.06 -20.48 14.98
N ARG A 70 -1.13 -19.24 14.51
CA ARG A 70 -2.11 -18.84 13.50
C ARG A 70 -1.44 -18.21 12.29
N VAL A 71 -2.08 -18.41 11.14
CA VAL A 71 -1.69 -17.80 9.87
C VAL A 71 -2.83 -16.91 9.39
N ARG A 72 -2.53 -15.64 9.11
CA ARG A 72 -3.50 -14.65 8.64
C ARG A 72 -3.06 -14.01 7.33
N PHE A 73 -4.00 -13.75 6.43
CA PHE A 73 -3.76 -12.97 5.22
C PHE A 73 -4.33 -11.58 5.37
N ARG A 74 -3.59 -10.56 4.93
CA ARG A 74 -4.14 -9.22 4.75
C ARG A 74 -4.74 -9.10 3.35
N ILE A 75 -6.06 -9.12 3.23
CA ILE A 75 -6.78 -9.00 1.96
C ILE A 75 -7.56 -7.69 2.01
N ASP A 76 -7.37 -6.84 1.01
CA ASP A 76 -8.02 -5.52 0.92
C ASP A 76 -7.87 -4.68 2.22
N GLY A 77 -6.70 -4.77 2.86
CA GLY A 77 -6.36 -4.04 4.08
C GLY A 77 -6.73 -4.73 5.40
N ILE A 78 -7.58 -5.77 5.38
CA ILE A 78 -8.10 -6.44 6.58
C ILE A 78 -7.44 -7.81 6.78
N LEU A 79 -7.17 -8.16 8.04
CA LEU A 79 -6.58 -9.46 8.40
C LEU A 79 -7.67 -10.53 8.55
N HIS A 80 -7.53 -11.61 7.78
CA HIS A 80 -8.40 -12.78 7.83
C HIS A 80 -7.62 -13.98 8.37
N SER A 81 -8.17 -14.72 9.32
CA SER A 81 -7.59 -15.98 9.79
C SER A 81 -7.83 -17.07 8.75
N VAL A 82 -6.75 -17.72 8.31
CA VAL A 82 -6.81 -18.70 7.20
C VAL A 82 -6.59 -20.12 7.72
N MET A 83 -5.68 -20.29 8.67
CA MET A 83 -5.43 -21.59 9.29
C MET A 83 -4.75 -21.42 10.66
N SER A 84 -4.85 -22.46 11.48
CA SER A 84 -4.14 -22.58 12.75
C SER A 84 -3.35 -23.89 12.78
N PRO A 85 -2.09 -23.91 12.29
CA PRO A 85 -1.29 -25.13 12.28
C PRO A 85 -0.95 -25.58 13.71
N PRO A 86 -0.73 -26.89 13.94
CA PRO A 86 -0.28 -27.39 15.24
C PRO A 86 1.00 -26.72 15.73
N MET A 87 1.04 -26.35 17.03
CA MET A 87 2.17 -25.64 17.67
C MET A 87 3.53 -26.29 17.44
N LYS A 88 3.59 -27.63 17.34
CA LYS A 88 4.82 -28.38 17.07
C LYS A 88 5.51 -28.00 15.75
N PHE A 89 4.78 -27.40 14.81
CA PHE A 89 5.33 -26.98 13.51
C PHE A 89 5.85 -25.53 13.49
N LYS A 90 5.67 -24.74 14.56
CA LYS A 90 6.04 -23.31 14.58
C LYS A 90 7.51 -23.10 14.19
N ASP A 91 8.42 -23.86 14.79
CA ASP A 91 9.86 -23.71 14.58
C ASP A 91 10.28 -24.20 13.21
N ALA A 92 9.69 -25.31 12.73
CA ALA A 92 9.98 -25.85 11.42
C ALA A 92 9.53 -24.91 10.28
N ILE A 93 8.36 -24.28 10.44
CA ILE A 93 7.85 -23.27 9.49
C ILE A 93 8.74 -22.03 9.52
N GLY A 94 9.12 -21.56 10.71
CA GLY A 94 10.04 -20.43 10.86
C GLY A 94 11.38 -20.67 10.17
N SER A 95 12.00 -21.83 10.43
CA SER A 95 13.24 -22.24 9.77
C SER A 95 13.09 -22.34 8.25
N ARG A 96 11.98 -22.90 7.74
CA ARG A 96 11.75 -22.99 6.29
C ARG A 96 11.65 -21.62 5.64
N LEU A 97 10.93 -20.69 6.25
CA LEU A 97 10.80 -19.31 5.75
C LEU A 97 12.15 -18.58 5.77
N LYS A 98 12.95 -18.76 6.83
CA LYS A 98 14.31 -18.21 6.91
C LYS A 98 15.24 -18.78 5.84
N ILE A 99 15.20 -20.10 5.59
CA ILE A 99 15.98 -20.73 4.51
C ILE A 99 15.62 -20.11 3.16
N MET A 100 14.33 -20.01 2.85
CA MET A 100 13.86 -19.42 1.58
C MET A 100 14.32 -17.95 1.44
N ALA A 101 14.41 -17.22 2.55
CA ALA A 101 14.82 -15.83 2.60
C ALA A 101 16.34 -15.62 2.75
N LYS A 102 17.14 -16.71 2.81
CA LYS A 102 18.60 -16.71 3.06
C LYS A 102 18.99 -16.02 4.39
N LEU A 103 18.20 -16.25 5.44
CA LEU A 103 18.40 -15.70 6.78
C LEU A 103 19.10 -16.70 7.71
N ASP A 104 19.68 -16.21 8.80
CA ASP A 104 20.31 -17.05 9.82
C ASP A 104 19.23 -17.74 10.67
N ILE A 105 19.19 -19.07 10.57
CA ILE A 105 18.23 -19.94 11.27
C ILE A 105 18.60 -20.09 12.75
N ALA A 106 19.88 -19.98 13.09
CA ALA A 106 20.37 -20.12 14.46
C ALA A 106 20.05 -18.88 15.29
N GLU A 107 20.09 -17.68 14.68
CA GLU A 107 19.71 -16.45 15.36
C GLU A 107 18.18 -16.31 15.42
N LYS A 108 17.62 -16.32 16.63
CA LYS A 108 16.17 -16.18 16.89
C LYS A 108 15.83 -15.02 17.83
N ARG A 109 16.85 -14.26 18.28
CA ARG A 109 16.74 -13.22 19.31
C ARG A 109 16.80 -11.81 18.74
N LEU A 110 17.25 -11.67 17.49
CA LEU A 110 17.31 -10.40 16.77
C LEU A 110 16.34 -10.41 15.58
N PRO A 111 15.72 -9.26 15.24
CA PRO A 111 14.97 -9.11 14.01
C PRO A 111 15.84 -9.39 12.78
N GLN A 112 15.25 -9.98 11.74
CA GLN A 112 15.93 -10.27 10.48
C GLN A 112 15.00 -10.00 9.30
N ASP A 113 15.53 -9.39 8.24
CA ASP A 113 14.77 -9.07 7.03
C ASP A 113 15.43 -9.70 5.80
N GLY A 114 14.61 -10.23 4.90
CA GLY A 114 15.07 -10.93 3.70
C GLY A 114 14.10 -10.82 2.55
N ARG A 115 14.39 -11.54 1.46
CA ARG A 115 13.52 -11.62 0.29
C ARG A 115 13.38 -13.05 -0.18
N ILE A 116 12.17 -13.44 -0.56
CA ILE A 116 11.87 -14.73 -1.20
C ILE A 116 11.39 -14.43 -2.61
N LYS A 117 11.96 -15.11 -3.61
CA LYS A 117 11.44 -15.07 -4.98
C LYS A 117 10.73 -16.37 -5.28
N ILE A 118 9.50 -16.28 -5.75
CA ILE A 118 8.70 -17.44 -6.15
C ILE A 118 8.38 -17.32 -7.63
N ARG A 119 8.75 -18.34 -8.39
CA ARG A 119 8.37 -18.49 -9.80
C ARG A 119 7.32 -19.58 -9.91
N PHE A 120 6.25 -19.30 -10.63
CA PHE A 120 5.18 -20.25 -10.89
C PHE A 120 4.55 -19.98 -12.26
N LEU A 121 3.84 -20.98 -12.78
CA LEU A 121 3.09 -20.85 -14.02
C LEU A 121 1.66 -20.44 -13.71
N GLU A 122 1.19 -19.35 -14.30
CA GLU A 122 -0.22 -18.96 -14.27
C GLU A 122 -0.74 -18.90 -15.70
N GLN A 123 -1.74 -19.75 -16.00
CA GLN A 123 -2.33 -19.85 -17.35
C GLN A 123 -1.29 -20.07 -18.47
N GLY A 124 -0.23 -20.83 -18.18
CA GLY A 124 0.85 -21.12 -19.12
C GLY A 124 1.96 -20.06 -19.19
N ASN A 125 1.81 -18.92 -18.52
CA ASN A 125 2.83 -17.87 -18.45
C ASN A 125 3.64 -17.97 -17.16
N ALA A 126 4.96 -17.87 -17.26
CA ALA A 126 5.82 -17.76 -16.10
C ALA A 126 5.62 -16.42 -15.41
N LYS A 127 5.16 -16.46 -14.16
CA LYS A 127 5.10 -15.30 -13.26
C LYS A 127 6.16 -15.43 -12.17
N GLU A 128 6.72 -14.29 -11.80
CA GLU A 128 7.63 -14.15 -10.68
C GLU A 128 6.98 -13.19 -9.67
N ILE A 129 6.87 -13.62 -8.41
CA ILE A 129 6.44 -12.78 -7.30
C ILE A 129 7.58 -12.70 -6.30
N ASP A 130 7.86 -11.47 -5.87
CA ASP A 130 8.82 -11.20 -4.80
C ASP A 130 8.06 -11.04 -3.48
N PHE A 131 8.57 -11.64 -2.42
CA PHE A 131 8.11 -11.42 -1.06
C PHE A 131 9.21 -10.73 -0.27
N ARG A 132 8.86 -9.66 0.45
CA ARG A 132 9.72 -9.11 1.51
C ARG A 132 9.38 -9.81 2.81
N VAL A 133 10.37 -10.42 3.45
CA VAL A 133 10.20 -11.19 4.69
C VAL A 133 10.78 -10.40 5.84
N SER A 134 10.04 -10.33 6.94
CA SER A 134 10.49 -9.78 8.22
C SER A 134 10.21 -10.78 9.32
N CYS A 135 11.26 -11.17 10.05
CA CYS A 135 11.23 -12.07 11.19
C CYS A 135 11.45 -11.23 12.46
N LEU A 136 10.49 -11.27 13.38
CA LEU A 136 10.52 -10.53 14.63
C LEU A 136 10.47 -11.51 15.82
N PRO A 137 11.47 -11.54 16.70
CA PRO A 137 11.41 -12.27 17.95
C PRO A 137 10.26 -11.77 18.83
N THR A 138 9.38 -12.66 19.27
CA THR A 138 8.30 -12.39 20.23
C THR A 138 8.41 -13.32 21.43
N LEU A 139 7.58 -13.10 22.46
CA LEU A 139 7.62 -13.88 23.70
C LEU A 139 7.49 -15.40 23.47
N PHE A 140 6.69 -15.83 22.49
CA PHE A 140 6.39 -17.25 22.25
C PHE A 140 7.03 -17.84 20.99
N GLY A 141 8.00 -17.13 20.40
CA GLY A 141 8.70 -17.53 19.18
C GLY A 141 8.82 -16.38 18.18
N GLU A 142 9.18 -16.68 16.95
CA GLU A 142 9.34 -15.65 15.92
C GLU A 142 8.03 -15.41 15.17
N LYS A 143 7.57 -14.16 15.16
CA LYS A 143 6.53 -13.69 14.25
C LYS A 143 7.17 -13.41 12.90
N ILE A 144 6.63 -14.01 11.84
CA ILE A 144 7.14 -13.81 10.48
C ILE A 144 6.04 -13.18 9.63
N VAL A 145 6.39 -12.08 8.96
CA VAL A 145 5.48 -11.39 8.04
C VAL A 145 6.12 -11.39 6.66
N LEU A 146 5.36 -11.78 5.66
CA LEU A 146 5.76 -11.69 4.27
C LEU A 146 4.84 -10.70 3.56
N ARG A 147 5.42 -9.67 2.94
CA ARG A 147 4.70 -8.74 2.07
C ARG A 147 4.83 -9.20 0.63
N LEU A 148 3.71 -9.43 -0.06
CA LEU A 148 3.71 -9.70 -1.50
C LEU A 148 4.00 -8.42 -2.26
N LEU A 149 4.92 -8.51 -3.21
CA LEU A 149 5.26 -7.46 -4.16
C LEU A 149 4.97 -8.01 -5.57
N ASP A 150 3.79 -7.69 -6.09
CA ASP A 150 3.41 -8.03 -7.47
C ASP A 150 3.74 -6.88 -8.42
N ARG A 151 4.70 -7.12 -9.32
CA ARG A 151 5.18 -6.12 -10.29
C ARG A 151 4.12 -5.79 -11.35
N ALA A 152 3.24 -6.74 -11.70
CA ALA A 152 2.28 -6.56 -12.79
C ALA A 152 1.17 -5.56 -12.42
N THR A 153 0.86 -5.43 -11.13
CA THR A 153 -0.18 -4.54 -10.62
C THR A 153 0.28 -3.07 -10.54
N LEU A 154 1.56 -2.76 -10.79
CA LEU A 154 2.12 -1.43 -10.58
C LEU A 154 2.15 -0.51 -11.81
N MET A 155 2.06 -1.07 -13.02
CA MET A 155 2.01 -0.29 -14.26
C MET A 155 0.57 0.17 -14.53
N LEU A 156 0.00 0.87 -13.55
CA LEU A 156 -1.35 1.39 -13.66
C LEU A 156 -1.32 2.74 -14.36
N ASP A 157 -2.14 2.85 -15.41
CA ASP A 157 -2.59 4.12 -15.92
C ASP A 157 -3.18 4.93 -14.74
N MET A 158 -2.76 6.19 -14.59
CA MET A 158 -3.24 7.06 -13.52
C MET A 158 -4.75 7.22 -13.53
N SER A 159 -5.39 7.05 -14.71
CA SER A 159 -6.85 7.04 -14.86
C SER A 159 -7.54 5.93 -14.03
N SER A 160 -6.83 4.83 -13.77
CA SER A 160 -7.35 3.66 -13.06
C SER A 160 -7.20 3.72 -11.54
N LEU A 161 -6.52 4.75 -11.02
CA LEU A 161 -6.26 4.91 -9.58
C LEU A 161 -7.51 5.37 -8.80
N GLY A 162 -8.51 5.91 -9.49
CA GLY A 162 -9.77 6.38 -8.89
C GLY A 162 -9.80 7.87 -8.57
N PHE A 163 -8.97 8.68 -9.24
CA PHE A 163 -9.10 10.13 -9.23
C PHE A 163 -10.41 10.55 -9.91
N GLU A 164 -11.05 11.58 -9.36
CA GLU A 164 -12.05 12.35 -10.07
C GLU A 164 -11.40 13.11 -11.24
N PRO A 165 -12.07 13.30 -12.39
CA PRO A 165 -11.44 13.88 -13.59
C PRO A 165 -10.76 15.23 -13.36
N ALA A 166 -11.40 16.13 -12.60
CA ALA A 166 -10.83 17.44 -12.28
C ALA A 166 -9.61 17.33 -11.35
N ALA A 167 -9.63 16.41 -10.39
CA ALA A 167 -8.52 16.16 -9.48
C ALA A 167 -7.32 15.55 -10.22
N LEU A 168 -7.58 14.60 -11.14
CA LEU A 168 -6.55 14.03 -11.99
C LEU A 168 -5.88 15.09 -12.86
N ALA A 169 -6.67 15.93 -13.54
CA ALA A 169 -6.14 16.99 -14.40
C ALA A 169 -5.23 17.97 -13.64
N ARG A 170 -5.63 18.37 -12.43
CA ARG A 170 -4.78 19.22 -11.56
C ARG A 170 -3.48 18.53 -11.17
N PHE A 171 -3.56 17.24 -10.80
CA PHE A 171 -2.40 16.46 -10.41
C PHE A 171 -1.44 16.24 -11.59
N GLU A 172 -1.95 15.86 -12.76
CA GLU A 172 -1.18 15.70 -13.99
C GLU A 172 -0.50 17.01 -14.42
N ALA A 173 -1.23 18.13 -14.33
CA ALA A 173 -0.66 19.45 -14.62
C ALA A 173 0.50 19.79 -13.68
N ALA A 174 0.43 19.41 -12.39
CA ALA A 174 1.50 19.68 -11.44
C ALA A 174 2.75 18.83 -11.66
N ILE A 175 2.60 17.54 -11.99
CA ILE A 175 3.77 16.67 -12.28
C ILE A 175 4.41 16.96 -13.64
N ALA A 176 3.70 17.65 -14.55
CA ALA A 176 4.23 18.11 -15.82
C ALA A 176 4.96 19.46 -15.73
N ARG A 177 4.97 20.11 -14.56
CA ARG A 177 5.71 21.37 -14.37
C ARG A 177 7.21 21.12 -14.46
N PRO A 178 8.00 22.08 -14.99
CA PRO A 178 9.45 21.95 -15.05
C PRO A 178 10.10 21.87 -13.67
N TRP A 179 9.47 22.47 -12.65
CA TRP A 179 9.98 22.51 -11.28
C TRP A 179 8.87 22.72 -10.26
N GLY A 180 9.24 22.58 -8.99
CA GLY A 180 8.37 22.70 -7.83
C GLY A 180 8.19 21.37 -7.11
N MET A 181 7.46 21.39 -6.01
CA MET A 181 7.29 20.21 -5.14
C MET A 181 5.86 19.71 -5.16
N VAL A 182 5.70 18.42 -5.44
CA VAL A 182 4.42 17.69 -5.34
C VAL A 182 4.49 16.70 -4.19
N LEU A 183 3.60 16.86 -3.23
CA LEU A 183 3.57 16.04 -2.01
C LEU A 183 2.36 15.11 -2.03
N VAL A 184 2.59 13.80 -1.91
CA VAL A 184 1.52 12.82 -1.76
C VAL A 184 1.48 12.38 -0.30
N THR A 185 0.33 12.55 0.36
CA THR A 185 0.23 12.33 1.81
C THR A 185 -0.84 11.32 2.20
N GLY A 186 -0.69 10.77 3.40
CA GLY A 186 -1.60 9.77 3.96
C GLY A 186 -0.90 8.72 4.81
N PRO A 187 -1.67 7.85 5.50
CA PRO A 187 -1.12 6.82 6.35
C PRO A 187 -0.39 5.74 5.55
N THR A 188 0.29 4.83 6.23
CA THR A 188 0.87 3.64 5.61
C THR A 188 -0.22 2.80 4.94
N GLY A 189 0.05 2.32 3.72
CA GLY A 189 -0.91 1.49 2.97
C GLY A 189 -2.01 2.28 2.24
N SER A 190 -1.95 3.61 2.21
CA SER A 190 -2.89 4.48 1.48
C SER A 190 -2.63 4.61 -0.03
N GLY A 191 -1.61 3.93 -0.58
CA GLY A 191 -1.32 3.97 -2.02
C GLY A 191 -0.31 5.02 -2.48
N LYS A 192 0.34 5.78 -1.57
CA LYS A 192 1.32 6.84 -1.90
C LYS A 192 2.36 6.45 -2.93
N THR A 193 3.07 5.36 -2.67
CA THR A 193 4.11 4.85 -3.57
C THR A 193 3.54 4.52 -4.95
N ASN A 194 2.33 3.96 -5.02
CA ASN A 194 1.68 3.62 -6.29
C ASN A 194 1.36 4.89 -7.10
N THR A 195 0.78 5.92 -6.47
CA THR A 195 0.53 7.22 -7.11
C THR A 195 1.83 7.84 -7.62
N LEU A 196 2.89 7.87 -6.79
CA LEU A 196 4.17 8.45 -7.18
C LEU A 196 4.85 7.68 -8.31
N TYR A 197 4.84 6.34 -8.26
CA TYR A 197 5.41 5.52 -9.32
C TYR A 197 4.62 5.69 -10.63
N SER A 198 3.29 5.76 -10.57
CA SER A 198 2.46 6.06 -11.75
C SER A 198 2.78 7.43 -12.33
N SER A 199 3.05 8.42 -11.46
CA SER A 199 3.48 9.77 -11.88
C SER A 199 4.83 9.75 -12.58
N ILE A 200 5.81 9.02 -12.02
CA ILE A 200 7.14 8.84 -12.59
C ILE A 200 7.02 8.17 -13.96
N CYS A 201 6.27 7.07 -14.08
CA CYS A 201 6.05 6.39 -15.36
C CYS A 201 5.44 7.32 -16.42
N ARG A 202 4.58 8.26 -16.02
CA ARG A 202 3.95 9.23 -16.93
C ARG A 202 4.94 10.24 -17.52
N ILE A 203 5.95 10.64 -16.75
CA ILE A 203 6.97 11.64 -17.13
C ILE A 203 8.34 11.02 -17.50
N ASN A 204 8.42 9.69 -17.47
CA ASN A 204 9.61 8.93 -17.81
C ASN A 204 9.83 8.97 -19.32
N THR A 205 10.67 9.89 -19.76
CA THR A 205 11.12 10.03 -21.14
C THR A 205 12.64 9.95 -21.19
N THR A 206 13.20 9.65 -22.36
CA THR A 206 14.66 9.62 -22.55
C THR A 206 15.34 10.99 -22.38
N GLU A 207 14.56 12.07 -22.36
CA GLU A 207 15.05 13.45 -22.17
C GLU A 207 15.04 13.88 -20.70
N THR A 208 14.40 13.10 -19.82
CA THR A 208 14.23 13.44 -18.41
C THR A 208 15.15 12.58 -17.54
N ASN A 209 16.13 13.19 -16.87
CA ASN A 209 16.91 12.51 -15.83
C ASN A 209 16.11 12.42 -14.52
N ILE A 210 15.70 11.20 -14.17
CA ILE A 210 14.90 10.92 -12.98
C ILE A 210 15.75 10.16 -11.97
N MET A 211 15.83 10.69 -10.73
CA MET A 211 16.54 10.07 -9.62
C MET A 211 15.61 9.85 -8.43
N THR A 212 15.70 8.69 -7.76
CA THR A 212 14.89 8.39 -6.57
C THR A 212 15.77 7.99 -5.39
N ALA A 213 15.44 8.45 -4.19
CA ALA A 213 15.97 7.93 -2.93
C ALA A 213 14.83 7.29 -2.15
N GLU A 214 14.94 6.01 -1.80
CA GLU A 214 13.83 5.22 -1.24
C GLU A 214 14.29 4.27 -0.13
N ASP A 215 13.40 3.95 0.82
CA ASP A 215 13.70 3.09 1.97
C ASP A 215 12.57 2.06 2.22
N PRO A 216 12.62 0.86 1.60
CA PRO A 216 13.48 0.46 0.50
C PRO A 216 12.90 0.85 -0.87
N VAL A 217 13.65 0.59 -1.94
CA VAL A 217 13.10 0.59 -3.30
C VAL A 217 12.11 -0.59 -3.42
N GLU A 218 10.85 -0.27 -3.68
CA GLU A 218 9.75 -1.26 -3.73
C GLU A 218 9.72 -1.99 -5.08
N PHE A 219 9.90 -1.27 -6.21
CA PHE A 219 9.95 -1.86 -7.55
C PHE A 219 11.05 -1.24 -8.41
N ASN A 220 11.60 -2.04 -9.32
CA ASN A 220 12.56 -1.56 -10.31
C ASN A 220 11.82 -0.89 -11.47
N LEU A 221 12.09 0.39 -11.71
CA LEU A 221 11.53 1.20 -12.78
C LEU A 221 12.57 1.41 -13.89
N PRO A 222 12.39 0.80 -15.08
CA PRO A 222 13.29 1.03 -16.20
C PRO A 222 13.35 2.52 -16.58
N GLY A 223 14.55 3.03 -16.85
CA GLY A 223 14.78 4.45 -17.18
C GLY A 223 14.90 5.38 -15.97
N VAL A 224 14.78 4.86 -14.75
CA VAL A 224 14.85 5.65 -13.51
C VAL A 224 16.07 5.24 -12.68
N ASN A 225 16.84 6.22 -12.20
CA ASN A 225 18.01 5.98 -11.35
C ASN A 225 17.58 5.87 -9.88
N GLN A 226 17.31 4.64 -9.41
CA GLN A 226 16.81 4.39 -8.06
C GLN A 226 17.92 4.05 -7.06
N LEU A 227 17.98 4.83 -5.98
CA LEU A 227 18.90 4.65 -4.86
C LEU A 227 18.13 4.14 -3.64
N GLN A 228 18.59 3.03 -3.06
CA GLN A 228 18.08 2.54 -1.79
C GLN A 228 18.91 3.12 -0.63
N VAL A 229 18.22 3.75 0.32
CA VAL A 229 18.79 4.25 1.57
C VAL A 229 19.44 3.10 2.35
N ARG A 230 20.60 3.40 2.94
CA ARG A 230 21.35 2.47 3.80
C ARG A 230 21.96 3.24 4.97
N GLU A 231 21.17 3.38 6.04
CA GLU A 231 21.57 4.13 7.23
C GLU A 231 22.86 3.59 7.86
N SER A 232 23.08 2.28 7.83
CA SER A 232 24.26 1.61 8.41
C SER A 232 25.61 2.06 7.84
N ILE A 233 25.62 2.63 6.63
CA ILE A 233 26.81 3.18 5.98
C ILE A 233 26.72 4.71 5.78
N GLY A 234 25.75 5.37 6.43
CA GLY A 234 25.53 6.80 6.32
C GLY A 234 24.87 7.27 5.02
N LEU A 235 24.34 6.35 4.19
CA LEU A 235 23.60 6.71 2.98
C LEU A 235 22.14 7.01 3.32
N THR A 236 21.90 8.18 3.92
CA THR A 236 20.56 8.69 4.32
C THR A 236 19.84 9.40 3.18
N PHE A 237 18.55 9.74 3.36
CA PHE A 237 17.82 10.59 2.41
C PHE A 237 18.54 11.92 2.14
N ALA A 238 18.88 12.68 3.18
CA ALA A 238 19.60 13.93 3.03
C ALA A 238 20.94 13.78 2.28
N ALA A 239 21.71 12.72 2.55
CA ALA A 239 22.95 12.43 1.83
C ALA A 239 22.70 12.15 0.33
N ALA A 240 21.68 11.34 0.02
CA ALA A 240 21.30 11.04 -1.35
C ALA A 240 20.85 12.30 -2.11
N LEU A 241 19.97 13.12 -1.52
CA LEU A 241 19.48 14.36 -2.13
C LEU A 241 20.62 15.34 -2.45
N ARG A 242 21.58 15.51 -1.52
CA ARG A 242 22.77 16.34 -1.78
C ARG A 242 23.58 15.79 -2.95
N SER A 243 23.61 14.48 -3.14
CA SER A 243 24.30 13.87 -4.27
C SER A 243 23.56 14.09 -5.57
N PHE A 244 22.23 13.97 -5.57
CA PHE A 244 21.40 14.20 -6.75
C PHE A 244 21.58 15.59 -7.34
N LEU A 245 21.72 16.64 -6.53
CA LEU A 245 21.98 17.99 -7.02
C LEU A 245 23.30 18.15 -7.82
N ARG A 246 24.19 17.16 -7.80
CA ARG A 246 25.41 17.11 -8.62
C ARG A 246 25.33 16.10 -9.77
N GLN A 247 24.14 15.62 -10.09
CA GLN A 247 23.89 14.59 -11.09
C GLN A 247 23.00 15.08 -12.23
N ASP A 248 22.84 16.41 -12.36
CA ASP A 248 22.01 17.05 -13.39
C ASP A 248 20.58 16.45 -13.48
N PRO A 249 19.83 16.33 -12.36
CA PRO A 249 18.50 15.74 -12.38
C PRO A 249 17.49 16.73 -12.94
N ASN A 250 16.43 16.22 -13.57
CA ASN A 250 15.22 17.00 -13.85
C ASN A 250 14.15 16.73 -12.78
N VAL A 251 14.03 15.45 -12.38
CA VAL A 251 13.05 15.00 -11.40
C VAL A 251 13.74 14.25 -10.26
N ILE A 252 13.40 14.61 -9.03
CA ILE A 252 13.88 13.97 -7.81
C ILE A 252 12.68 13.39 -7.06
N LEU A 253 12.68 12.08 -6.81
CA LEU A 253 11.75 11.45 -5.88
C LEU A 253 12.44 11.17 -4.55
N VAL A 254 11.83 11.65 -3.47
CA VAL A 254 12.26 11.38 -2.10
C VAL A 254 11.19 10.52 -1.43
N GLY A 255 11.53 9.28 -1.08
CA GLY A 255 10.57 8.27 -0.62
C GLY A 255 9.65 8.81 0.47
N GLU A 256 10.21 9.48 1.48
CA GLU A 256 9.44 10.35 2.37
C GLU A 256 10.30 11.44 3.00
N ILE A 257 9.65 12.50 3.48
CA ILE A 257 10.27 13.57 4.27
C ILE A 257 9.93 13.34 5.75
N ARG A 258 10.91 12.84 6.53
CA ARG A 258 10.78 12.59 7.99
C ARG A 258 11.30 13.73 8.86
N ASP A 259 12.38 14.35 8.40
CA ASP A 259 13.21 15.28 9.17
C ASP A 259 13.38 16.62 8.45
N VAL A 260 13.80 17.61 9.22
CA VAL A 260 14.01 18.99 8.75
C VAL A 260 15.11 19.08 7.69
N GLU A 261 16.17 18.28 7.84
CA GLU A 261 17.32 18.31 6.92
C GLU A 261 16.90 17.89 5.51
N THR A 262 16.19 16.77 5.40
CA THR A 262 15.64 16.26 4.14
C THR A 262 14.63 17.25 3.55
N ALA A 263 13.77 17.85 4.37
CA ALA A 263 12.79 18.85 3.93
C ALA A 263 13.47 20.11 3.36
N GLU A 264 14.48 20.65 4.04
CA GLU A 264 15.21 21.84 3.58
C GLU A 264 15.88 21.60 2.23
N ILE A 265 16.52 20.44 2.05
CA ILE A 265 17.19 20.12 0.79
C ILE A 265 16.17 19.93 -0.33
N ALA A 266 15.05 19.26 -0.06
CA ALA A 266 13.97 19.07 -1.03
C ALA A 266 13.35 20.42 -1.46
N VAL A 267 13.13 21.33 -0.52
CA VAL A 267 12.63 22.69 -0.79
C VAL A 267 13.63 23.48 -1.64
N LYS A 268 14.92 23.44 -1.30
CA LYS A 268 15.98 24.09 -2.09
C LYS A 268 16.07 23.50 -3.50
N ALA A 269 15.95 22.17 -3.64
CA ALA A 269 15.93 21.52 -4.94
C ALA A 269 14.75 22.02 -5.80
N ALA A 270 13.55 22.09 -5.22
CA ALA A 270 12.37 22.60 -5.90
C ALA A 270 12.52 24.07 -6.35
N LEU A 271 13.10 24.93 -5.49
CA LEU A 271 13.34 26.34 -5.81
C LEU A 271 14.48 26.57 -6.82
N THR A 272 15.36 25.59 -7.01
CA THR A 272 16.49 25.65 -7.96
C THR A 272 16.18 25.04 -9.32
N GLY A 273 14.89 24.84 -9.64
CA GLY A 273 14.46 24.40 -10.96
C GLY A 273 14.32 22.90 -11.14
N HIS A 274 14.17 22.13 -10.05
CA HIS A 274 13.90 20.69 -10.11
C HIS A 274 12.45 20.38 -9.77
N LEU A 275 11.87 19.35 -10.40
CA LEU A 275 10.61 18.77 -9.95
C LEU A 275 10.89 17.79 -8.81
N VAL A 276 10.31 18.03 -7.64
CA VAL A 276 10.50 17.19 -6.45
C VAL A 276 9.19 16.49 -6.11
N LEU A 277 9.21 15.15 -6.10
CA LEU A 277 8.10 14.32 -5.67
C LEU A 277 8.43 13.71 -4.30
N SER A 278 7.52 13.80 -3.33
CA SER A 278 7.76 13.15 -2.05
C SER A 278 6.48 12.75 -1.31
N THR A 279 6.65 12.05 -0.19
CA THR A 279 5.55 11.67 0.69
C THR A 279 5.71 12.20 2.11
N LEU A 280 4.57 12.48 2.74
CA LEU A 280 4.48 12.78 4.17
C LEU A 280 3.33 11.98 4.81
N HIS A 281 3.41 11.80 6.12
CA HIS A 281 2.37 11.17 6.92
C HIS A 281 1.48 12.22 7.60
N THR A 282 0.56 12.80 6.83
CA THR A 282 -0.46 13.75 7.31
C THR A 282 -1.86 13.25 6.99
N ASN A 283 -2.85 13.80 7.68
CA ASN A 283 -4.22 13.33 7.58
C ASN A 283 -4.96 13.92 6.38
N ASP A 284 -4.60 15.12 5.96
CA ASP A 284 -5.23 15.90 4.89
C ASP A 284 -4.19 16.80 4.19
N ALA A 285 -4.59 17.40 3.07
CA ALA A 285 -3.70 18.24 2.28
C ALA A 285 -3.35 19.56 2.99
N PRO A 286 -4.32 20.32 3.57
CA PRO A 286 -4.02 21.58 4.28
C PRO A 286 -3.07 21.41 5.46
N GLY A 287 -3.25 20.37 6.28
CA GLY A 287 -2.40 20.07 7.44
C GLY A 287 -0.96 19.71 7.06
N THR A 288 -0.70 19.40 5.80
CA THR A 288 0.66 19.16 5.28
C THR A 288 1.50 20.43 5.25
N VAL A 289 0.88 21.58 4.95
CA VAL A 289 1.55 22.89 5.03
C VAL A 289 2.05 23.12 6.47
N ASN A 290 1.16 22.95 7.45
CA ASN A 290 1.52 23.12 8.86
C ASN A 290 2.54 22.08 9.32
N ARG A 291 2.51 20.85 8.78
CA ARG A 291 3.54 19.85 9.09
C ARG A 291 4.93 20.31 8.66
N LEU A 292 5.07 20.90 7.47
CA LEU A 292 6.34 21.47 7.01
C LEU A 292 6.80 22.64 7.89
N MET A 293 5.88 23.54 8.24
CA MET A 293 6.19 24.67 9.14
C MET A 293 6.61 24.20 10.54
N ASN A 294 5.90 23.21 11.10
CA ASN A 294 6.22 22.62 12.40
C ASN A 294 7.55 21.85 12.41
N MET A 295 8.03 21.41 11.24
CA MET A 295 9.37 20.83 11.10
C MET A 295 10.47 21.90 11.05
N GLY A 296 10.13 23.18 10.91
CA GLY A 296 11.08 24.30 10.83
C GLY A 296 11.27 24.87 9.43
N ILE A 297 10.43 24.51 8.45
CA ILE A 297 10.48 25.13 7.12
C ILE A 297 9.75 26.46 7.16
N GLU A 298 10.44 27.54 6.78
CA GLU A 298 9.87 28.88 6.76
C GLU A 298 8.66 29.00 5.81
N PRO A 299 7.58 29.73 6.18
CA PRO A 299 6.36 29.81 5.39
C PRO A 299 6.58 30.27 3.94
N PHE A 300 7.47 31.23 3.72
CA PHE A 300 7.76 31.72 2.37
C PHE A 300 8.44 30.67 1.48
N LEU A 301 9.21 29.76 2.08
CA LEU A 301 9.78 28.64 1.35
C LEU A 301 8.70 27.63 0.96
N VAL A 302 7.79 27.30 1.88
CA VAL A 302 6.65 26.41 1.58
C VAL A 302 5.79 26.99 0.46
N ALA A 303 5.41 28.27 0.58
CA ALA A 303 4.62 28.98 -0.43
C ALA A 303 5.34 29.08 -1.78
N GLY A 304 6.67 29.24 -1.78
CA GLY A 304 7.47 29.35 -2.99
C GLY A 304 7.73 28.00 -3.69
N SER A 305 7.92 26.92 -2.93
CA SER A 305 8.40 25.63 -3.46
C SER A 305 7.30 24.61 -3.73
N VAL A 306 6.21 24.60 -2.94
CA VAL A 306 5.17 23.59 -3.07
C VAL A 306 4.18 23.99 -4.16
N SER A 307 3.98 23.10 -5.13
CA SER A 307 3.04 23.28 -6.23
C SER A 307 1.69 22.64 -5.93
N LEU A 308 1.70 21.44 -5.35
CA LEU A 308 0.49 20.65 -5.12
C LEU A 308 0.67 19.67 -3.95
N ILE A 309 -0.39 19.49 -3.18
CA ILE A 309 -0.47 18.50 -2.11
C ILE A 309 -1.67 17.60 -2.37
N CYS A 310 -1.43 16.29 -2.45
CA CYS A 310 -2.43 15.27 -2.69
C CYS A 310 -2.53 14.34 -1.47
N ALA A 311 -3.55 14.54 -0.64
CA ALA A 311 -3.86 13.58 0.42
C ALA A 311 -4.68 12.41 -0.15
N GLN A 312 -4.39 11.19 0.30
CA GLN A 312 -5.12 10.01 -0.17
C GLN A 312 -5.45 8.97 0.92
N ARG A 313 -6.48 8.18 0.63
CA ARG A 313 -6.89 6.98 1.37
C ARG A 313 -7.28 5.88 0.40
N LEU A 314 -7.27 4.63 0.86
CA LEU A 314 -7.84 3.51 0.10
C LEU A 314 -9.08 2.99 0.82
N VAL A 315 -10.18 2.89 0.10
CA VAL A 315 -11.40 2.22 0.55
C VAL A 315 -11.62 0.95 -0.26
N ARG A 316 -12.30 -0.02 0.32
CA ARG A 316 -12.65 -1.26 -0.37
C ARG A 316 -13.77 -1.01 -1.40
N ARG A 317 -13.71 -1.70 -2.53
CA ARG A 317 -14.74 -1.66 -3.56
C ARG A 317 -15.81 -2.71 -3.28
N ILE A 318 -17.07 -2.38 -3.54
CA ILE A 318 -18.18 -3.34 -3.46
C ILE A 318 -17.93 -4.45 -4.48
N CYS A 319 -18.19 -5.69 -4.08
CA CYS A 319 -18.13 -6.83 -4.99
C CYS A 319 -19.22 -6.73 -6.06
N VAL A 320 -18.84 -6.64 -7.33
CA VAL A 320 -19.76 -6.49 -8.46
C VAL A 320 -20.79 -7.62 -8.59
N GLU A 321 -20.42 -8.84 -8.16
CA GLU A 321 -21.27 -10.04 -8.29
C GLU A 321 -22.42 -10.08 -7.28
N CYS A 322 -22.26 -9.45 -6.12
CA CYS A 322 -23.24 -9.48 -5.03
C CYS A 322 -23.67 -8.06 -4.59
N ALA A 323 -23.42 -7.07 -5.45
CA ALA A 323 -23.82 -5.70 -5.23
C ALA A 323 -25.34 -5.56 -5.36
N VAL A 324 -26.00 -5.18 -4.27
CA VAL A 324 -27.43 -4.89 -4.24
C VAL A 324 -27.66 -3.46 -3.79
N ASP A 325 -28.79 -2.90 -4.20
CA ASP A 325 -29.21 -1.57 -3.75
C ASP A 325 -29.44 -1.59 -2.24
N HIS A 326 -28.97 -0.54 -1.59
CA HIS A 326 -29.10 -0.32 -0.17
C HIS A 326 -29.76 1.03 0.06
N ALA A 327 -31.09 1.01 0.13
CA ALA A 327 -31.88 2.19 0.43
C ALA A 327 -31.55 2.72 1.84
N LEU A 328 -30.66 3.71 1.91
CA LEU A 328 -30.43 4.51 3.10
C LEU A 328 -31.47 5.64 3.17
N SER A 329 -31.88 6.02 4.38
CA SER A 329 -32.78 7.17 4.52
C SER A 329 -32.07 8.45 4.09
N ARG A 330 -32.82 9.40 3.52
CA ARG A 330 -32.28 10.73 3.17
C ARG A 330 -31.59 11.40 4.37
N GLN A 331 -32.14 11.21 5.57
CA GLN A 331 -31.55 11.74 6.80
C GLN A 331 -30.17 11.12 7.09
N ALA A 332 -30.01 9.80 6.93
CA ALA A 332 -28.72 9.15 7.10
C ALA A 332 -27.67 9.66 6.09
N LEU A 333 -28.08 9.92 4.84
CA LEU A 333 -27.20 10.49 3.81
C LEU A 333 -26.76 11.92 4.15
N LEU A 334 -27.70 12.78 4.55
CA LEU A 334 -27.41 14.14 5.00
C LEU A 334 -26.46 14.14 6.21
N GLU A 335 -26.75 13.31 7.22
CA GLU A 335 -25.89 13.17 8.40
C GLU A 335 -24.49 12.70 8.01
N ALA A 336 -24.35 11.88 6.97
CA ALA A 336 -23.06 11.41 6.50
C ALA A 336 -22.25 12.44 5.71
N GLY A 337 -22.87 13.56 5.32
CA GLY A 337 -22.25 14.69 4.64
C GLY A 337 -22.65 14.87 3.18
N PHE A 338 -23.67 14.16 2.69
CA PHE A 338 -24.22 14.42 1.36
C PHE A 338 -24.87 15.80 1.29
N GLU A 339 -24.75 16.47 0.14
CA GLU A 339 -25.55 17.66 -0.13
C GLU A 339 -27.02 17.27 -0.34
N ALA A 340 -27.94 18.18 -0.04
CA ALA A 340 -29.37 17.87 -0.03
C ALA A 340 -29.92 17.39 -1.37
N HIS A 341 -29.32 17.86 -2.47
CA HIS A 341 -29.61 17.43 -3.82
C HIS A 341 -29.12 15.98 -4.05
N ASP A 342 -27.86 15.69 -3.76
CA ASP A 342 -27.28 14.37 -3.99
C ASP A 342 -27.90 13.30 -3.10
N ALA A 343 -28.22 13.64 -1.84
CA ALA A 343 -28.94 12.77 -0.93
C ALA A 343 -30.34 12.35 -1.43
N SER A 344 -30.93 13.09 -2.37
CA SER A 344 -32.24 12.77 -2.95
C SER A 344 -32.15 11.84 -4.16
N MET A 345 -31.01 11.80 -4.84
CA MET A 345 -30.79 10.99 -6.04
C MET A 345 -29.90 9.76 -5.79
N ALA A 346 -29.10 9.77 -4.73
CA ALA A 346 -28.18 8.68 -4.44
C ALA A 346 -28.94 7.39 -4.14
N VAL A 347 -28.55 6.31 -4.80
CA VAL A 347 -28.95 4.93 -4.49
C VAL A 347 -27.71 4.17 -4.07
N PRO A 348 -27.28 4.30 -2.79
CA PRO A 348 -26.12 3.57 -2.29
C PRO A 348 -26.27 2.08 -2.51
N ARG A 349 -25.16 1.39 -2.73
CA ARG A 349 -25.12 -0.06 -2.89
C ARG A 349 -24.34 -0.70 -1.74
N ARG A 350 -24.56 -1.99 -1.53
CA ARG A 350 -23.75 -2.81 -0.62
C ARG A 350 -23.53 -4.20 -1.20
N GLY A 351 -22.44 -4.85 -0.81
CA GLY A 351 -22.23 -6.26 -1.12
C GLY A 351 -22.90 -7.15 -0.08
N THR A 352 -23.73 -8.11 -0.50
CA THR A 352 -24.35 -9.09 0.42
C THR A 352 -23.38 -10.19 0.87
N GLY A 353 -22.29 -10.38 0.14
CA GLY A 353 -21.33 -11.46 0.35
C GLY A 353 -21.61 -12.67 -0.55
N CYS A 354 -20.60 -13.13 -1.27
CA CYS A 354 -20.63 -14.32 -2.13
C CYS A 354 -19.24 -14.97 -2.15
N ASP A 355 -19.13 -16.16 -2.75
CA ASP A 355 -17.87 -16.91 -2.80
C ASP A 355 -16.73 -16.12 -3.45
N ARG A 356 -17.07 -15.34 -4.49
CA ARG A 356 -16.13 -14.46 -5.22
C ARG A 356 -15.45 -13.42 -4.32
N CYS A 357 -16.17 -12.90 -3.33
CA CYS A 357 -15.61 -11.96 -2.33
C CYS A 357 -15.39 -12.62 -0.97
N LYS A 358 -15.45 -13.95 -0.88
CA LYS A 358 -15.32 -14.73 0.36
C LYS A 358 -16.25 -14.23 1.45
N HIS A 359 -17.49 -13.96 1.06
CA HIS A 359 -18.56 -13.47 1.93
C HIS A 359 -18.27 -12.12 2.62
N THR A 360 -17.28 -11.35 2.17
CA THR A 360 -16.97 -10.04 2.76
C THR A 360 -17.87 -8.92 2.22
N GLY A 361 -18.43 -9.09 1.02
CA GLY A 361 -19.13 -8.04 0.27
C GLY A 361 -18.21 -7.09 -0.50
N TYR A 362 -16.88 -7.24 -0.39
CA TYR A 362 -15.90 -6.35 -1.01
C TYR A 362 -14.88 -7.11 -1.84
N ARG A 363 -14.36 -6.47 -2.90
CA ARG A 363 -13.26 -7.03 -3.68
C ARG A 363 -12.44 -5.93 -4.34
N GLY A 364 -11.18 -5.81 -3.95
CA GLY A 364 -10.28 -4.78 -4.42
C GLY A 364 -10.48 -3.44 -3.70
N ARG A 365 -9.69 -2.44 -4.10
CA ARG A 365 -9.64 -1.13 -3.46
C ARG A 365 -9.69 -0.01 -4.50
N ILE A 366 -10.08 1.18 -4.07
CA ILE A 366 -10.08 2.41 -4.85
C ILE A 366 -9.58 3.58 -4.01
N GLY A 367 -8.90 4.54 -4.63
CA GLY A 367 -8.40 5.73 -3.97
C GLY A 367 -9.48 6.78 -3.70
N LEU A 368 -9.40 7.42 -2.54
CA LEU A 368 -10.02 8.71 -2.25
C LEU A 368 -8.93 9.77 -2.32
N TYR A 369 -9.17 10.86 -3.03
CA TYR A 369 -8.16 11.87 -3.30
C TYR A 369 -8.65 13.25 -2.88
N GLU A 370 -7.76 13.99 -2.24
CA GLU A 370 -7.92 15.41 -1.91
C GLU A 370 -6.72 16.15 -2.48
N VAL A 371 -6.95 16.88 -3.56
CA VAL A 371 -5.91 17.50 -4.39
C VAL A 371 -5.95 19.01 -4.22
N MET A 372 -5.05 19.52 -3.39
CA MET A 372 -4.91 20.94 -3.08
C MET A 372 -3.77 21.54 -3.91
N GLU A 373 -4.10 22.44 -4.83
CA GLU A 373 -3.11 23.24 -5.54
C GLU A 373 -2.70 24.45 -4.69
N ILE A 374 -1.42 24.84 -4.76
CA ILE A 374 -0.90 26.03 -4.07
C ILE A 374 -1.00 27.23 -5.02
N THR A 375 -2.22 27.76 -5.14
CA THR A 375 -2.57 28.98 -5.89
C THR A 375 -2.08 30.23 -5.18
N ASP A 376 -2.13 31.39 -5.85
CA ASP A 376 -1.67 32.66 -5.25
C ASP A 376 -2.43 33.02 -3.96
N SER A 377 -3.74 32.79 -3.91
CA SER A 377 -4.52 33.00 -2.69
C SER A 377 -4.16 32.03 -1.57
N VAL A 378 -3.88 30.76 -1.90
CA VAL A 378 -3.38 29.81 -0.92
C VAL A 378 -1.98 30.22 -0.44
N ARG A 379 -1.10 30.73 -1.31
CA ARG A 379 0.22 31.25 -0.94
C ARG A 379 0.12 32.42 0.03
N GLU A 380 -0.76 33.38 -0.21
CA GLU A 380 -1.00 34.51 0.69
C GLU A 380 -1.41 34.04 2.08
N LEU A 381 -2.31 33.05 2.17
CA LEU A 381 -2.71 32.45 3.44
C LEU A 381 -1.55 31.74 4.15
N ILE A 382 -0.70 31.01 3.41
CA ILE A 382 0.50 30.38 3.98
C ILE A 382 1.43 31.44 4.57
N LEU A 383 1.68 32.53 3.83
CA LEU A 383 2.54 33.63 4.27
C LEU A 383 1.98 34.35 5.51
N ALA A 384 0.65 34.45 5.62
CA ALA A 384 -0.04 35.01 6.78
C ALA A 384 -0.07 34.06 8.00
N GLY A 385 0.41 32.82 7.87
CA GLY A 385 0.37 31.83 8.94
C GLY A 385 -1.04 31.29 9.22
N ALA A 386 -1.89 31.23 8.19
CA ALA A 386 -3.26 30.75 8.30
C ALA A 386 -3.35 29.31 8.85
N SER A 387 -4.45 29.04 9.54
CA SER A 387 -4.77 27.72 10.06
C SER A 387 -5.10 26.73 8.92
N PRO A 388 -5.02 25.40 9.17
CA PRO A 388 -5.43 24.39 8.19
C PRO A 388 -6.90 24.52 7.78
N GLN A 389 -7.76 25.08 8.65
CA GLN A 389 -9.17 25.29 8.36
C GLN A 389 -9.38 26.42 7.35
N GLU A 390 -8.65 27.52 7.47
CA GLU A 390 -8.70 28.63 6.51
C GLU A 390 -8.16 28.20 5.14
N LEU A 391 -7.02 27.51 5.11
CA LEU A 391 -6.46 26.91 3.88
C LEU A 391 -7.46 25.94 3.23
N ARG A 392 -8.10 25.08 4.04
CA ARG A 392 -9.12 24.16 3.56
C ARG A 392 -10.30 24.89 2.94
N HIS A 393 -10.82 25.91 3.61
CA HIS A 393 -11.96 26.67 3.13
C HIS A 393 -11.66 27.30 1.77
N ARG A 394 -10.51 27.97 1.67
CA ARG A 394 -10.07 28.59 0.42
C ARG A 394 -9.88 27.56 -0.70
N ALA A 395 -9.22 26.44 -0.41
CA ALA A 395 -9.03 25.40 -1.40
C ALA A 395 -10.37 24.80 -1.89
N ILE A 396 -11.36 24.65 -1.00
CA ILE A 396 -12.72 24.18 -1.38
C ILE A 396 -13.43 25.22 -2.27
N GLU A 397 -13.33 26.51 -1.95
CA GLU A 397 -13.85 27.58 -2.82
C GLU A 397 -13.25 27.53 -4.23
N GLU A 398 -11.95 27.18 -4.32
CA GLU A 398 -11.23 26.97 -5.57
C GLU A 398 -11.46 25.57 -6.19
N GLY A 399 -12.45 24.82 -5.69
CA GLY A 399 -12.90 23.55 -6.27
C GLY A 399 -12.13 22.32 -5.81
N MET A 400 -11.37 22.39 -4.72
CA MET A 400 -10.82 21.18 -4.08
C MET A 400 -11.97 20.33 -3.51
N VAL A 401 -11.97 19.05 -3.87
CA VAL A 401 -12.83 18.03 -3.27
C VAL A 401 -12.10 17.43 -2.07
N THR A 402 -12.75 17.39 -0.90
CA THR A 402 -12.17 16.79 0.31
C THR A 402 -12.18 15.26 0.23
N LEU A 403 -11.36 14.59 1.04
CA LEU A 403 -11.36 13.12 1.13
C LEU A 403 -12.76 12.56 1.40
N ARG A 404 -13.51 13.21 2.31
CA ARG A 404 -14.89 12.82 2.64
C ARG A 404 -15.80 12.97 1.41
N ARG A 405 -15.76 14.11 0.71
CA ARG A 405 -16.60 14.34 -0.48
C ARG A 405 -16.26 13.39 -1.63
N SER A 406 -14.97 13.13 -1.89
CA SER A 406 -14.53 12.10 -2.85
C SER A 406 -15.10 10.72 -2.51
N GLY A 407 -15.10 10.35 -1.22
CA GLY A 407 -15.73 9.13 -0.75
C GLY A 407 -17.24 9.09 -0.97
N LEU A 408 -17.96 10.16 -0.63
CA LEU A 408 -19.42 10.22 -0.79
C LEU A 408 -19.85 10.17 -2.27
N GLN A 409 -19.10 10.81 -3.18
CA GLN A 409 -19.32 10.67 -4.62
C GLN A 409 -19.23 9.20 -5.05
N LYS A 410 -18.18 8.49 -4.61
CA LYS A 410 -18.00 7.06 -4.91
C LYS A 410 -19.07 6.16 -4.27
N VAL A 411 -19.71 6.61 -3.19
CA VAL A 411 -20.89 5.93 -2.61
C VAL A 411 -22.12 6.15 -3.49
N ALA A 412 -22.34 7.37 -3.99
CA ALA A 412 -23.42 7.65 -4.95
C ALA A 412 -23.26 6.85 -6.24
N ASP A 413 -22.02 6.68 -6.71
CA ASP A 413 -21.69 5.89 -7.91
C ASP A 413 -21.79 4.37 -7.66
N GLY A 414 -22.10 3.94 -6.43
CA GLY A 414 -22.24 2.52 -6.07
C GLY A 414 -20.92 1.75 -6.07
N VAL A 415 -19.79 2.43 -5.93
CA VAL A 415 -18.43 1.83 -5.98
C VAL A 415 -17.96 1.36 -4.61
N THR A 416 -18.29 2.10 -3.56
CA THR A 416 -17.96 1.79 -2.16
C THR A 416 -19.17 2.03 -1.25
N THR A 417 -19.04 1.72 0.04
CA THR A 417 -20.12 1.90 1.01
C THR A 417 -19.85 3.06 1.95
N LEU A 418 -20.89 3.52 2.64
CA LEU A 418 -20.75 4.62 3.59
C LEU A 418 -19.88 4.25 4.79
N GLU A 419 -19.89 2.99 5.22
CA GLU A 419 -19.07 2.48 6.31
C GLU A 419 -17.58 2.55 5.98
N GLU A 420 -17.19 2.25 4.73
CA GLU A 420 -15.81 2.38 4.28
C GLU A 420 -15.34 3.84 4.30
N VAL A 421 -16.15 4.74 3.75
CA VAL A 421 -15.84 6.18 3.74
C VAL A 421 -15.76 6.72 5.16
N ALA A 422 -16.68 6.34 6.03
CA ALA A 422 -16.69 6.77 7.42
C ALA A 422 -15.48 6.26 8.21
N ARG A 423 -14.98 5.06 7.91
CA ARG A 423 -13.78 4.50 8.54
C ARG A 423 -12.51 5.25 8.16
N GLU A 424 -12.36 5.61 6.89
CA GLU A 424 -11.10 6.14 6.35
C GLU A 424 -11.02 7.68 6.35
N THR A 425 -12.12 8.39 6.61
CA THR A 425 -12.18 9.85 6.51
C THR A 425 -12.81 10.50 7.74
N VAL A 426 -12.53 11.78 7.96
CA VAL A 426 -13.16 12.61 8.99
C VAL A 426 -14.16 13.56 8.31
N LYS A 427 -15.19 14.00 9.04
CA LYS A 427 -16.14 15.00 8.53
C LYS A 427 -15.51 16.39 8.48
#